data_AF-A0A7Y4B1D2-F1
#
_entry.id   AF-A0A7Y4B1D2-F1
#
_cell.length_a   1.000
_cell.length_b   1.000
_cell.length_c   1.000
_cell.angle_alpha   90.00
_cell.angle_beta   90.00
_cell.angle_gamma   90.00
#
_symmetry.space_group_name_H-M   'P 1'
#
loop_
_entity.id
_entity.type
_entity.pdbx_description
1 polymer ?
#
loop_
_entity_poly.entity_id
_entity_poly.type
_entity_poly.pdbx_seq_one_letter_code
_entity_poly.pdbx_strand_id
1 'polypeptide(L)'
;MNKRILNGLFFVGSFTLVGCTATDSMPTETKQPAPKVNSVSAEVISSWIDSKVLASEGLSLEQDNLRYLSGSADLNSDGKAEYIVLLQDRYFCGSGGCAAYMFDNEGKVINRMSVTRTPIVLADSYSNGWQDFIVWSNGSYRLMSYNGESYPSNPSLEPKVDRDANQQAAIANVMATELYQQDGYDILPAESKTLWTPANVYHFTFKHYGDPHSAYQATVDMSSGEVDIVAVPAAE
;
A
#
# COMPACT_ATOMS: atom_id res chain seq x y z
N MET A 1 2.15 52.50 42.74
CA MET A 1 1.29 53.49 43.44
C MET A 1 1.11 54.69 42.53
N ASN A 2 -0.05 54.84 41.89
CA ASN A 2 -0.65 56.13 41.54
C ASN A 2 -2.04 55.91 40.93
N LYS A 3 -3.06 56.21 41.74
CA LYS A 3 -4.45 56.40 41.32
C LYS A 3 -4.58 57.79 40.71
N ARG A 4 -5.26 57.94 39.58
CA ARG A 4 -6.08 59.12 39.30
C ARG A 4 -7.36 58.74 38.55
N ILE A 5 -8.45 59.14 39.19
CA ILE A 5 -9.86 59.10 38.79
C ILE A 5 -10.14 60.39 37.99
N LEU A 6 -10.94 60.33 36.92
CA LEU A 6 -11.86 61.43 36.60
C LEU A 6 -13.02 61.02 35.65
N ASN A 7 -14.22 61.04 36.23
CA ASN A 7 -15.54 61.46 35.74
C ASN A 7 -15.83 61.47 34.22
N GLY A 8 -16.69 60.53 33.82
CA GLY A 8 -18.07 60.76 33.36
C GLY A 8 -18.38 61.81 32.30
N LEU A 9 -18.92 61.35 31.16
CA LEU A 9 -20.06 62.01 30.53
C LEU A 9 -20.95 60.96 29.84
N PHE A 10 -22.23 60.96 30.21
CA PHE A 10 -23.31 60.21 29.59
C PHE A 10 -23.56 60.75 28.18
N PHE A 11 -23.62 59.88 27.17
CA PHE A 11 -24.38 60.15 25.95
C PHE A 11 -25.28 58.96 25.66
N VAL A 12 -26.58 59.18 25.81
CA VAL A 12 -27.65 58.28 25.41
C VAL A 12 -27.83 58.47 23.90
N GLY A 13 -27.46 57.46 23.12
CA GLY A 13 -27.73 57.38 21.69
C GLY A 13 -28.49 56.09 21.41
N SER A 14 -29.79 56.23 21.15
CA SER A 14 -30.69 55.15 20.73
C SER A 14 -30.65 54.98 19.20
N PHE A 15 -31.18 53.85 18.72
CA PHE A 15 -31.36 53.43 17.32
C PHE A 15 -30.10 52.89 16.63
N THR A 16 -30.06 51.72 15.97
CA THR A 16 -31.09 50.88 15.33
C THR A 16 -30.67 49.40 15.40
N LEU A 17 -31.63 48.49 15.61
CA LEU A 17 -31.47 47.06 15.33
C LEU A 17 -31.29 46.85 13.82
N VAL A 18 -30.08 46.47 13.40
CA VAL A 18 -29.83 45.80 12.12
C VAL A 18 -29.54 44.34 12.44
N GLY A 19 -30.40 43.46 11.93
CA GLY A 19 -30.26 42.03 12.08
C GLY A 19 -29.26 41.42 11.10
N CYS A 20 -28.70 40.29 11.53
CA CYS A 20 -28.10 39.18 10.77
C CYS A 20 -26.88 39.56 9.87
N THR A 21 -25.77 38.84 9.84
CA THR A 21 -25.54 37.39 9.93
C THR A 21 -24.12 37.14 10.46
N ALA A 22 -23.92 36.06 11.22
CA ALA A 22 -22.60 35.55 11.54
C ALA A 22 -21.86 35.21 10.24
N THR A 23 -20.74 35.89 9.99
CA THR A 23 -19.84 35.61 8.87
C THR A 23 -18.83 34.54 9.26
N ASP A 24 -18.84 33.49 8.43
CA ASP A 24 -17.78 32.54 8.10
C ASP A 24 -17.14 31.73 9.23
N SER A 25 -17.80 30.58 9.44
CA SER A 25 -17.14 29.28 9.62
C SER A 25 -15.91 29.12 8.71
N MET A 26 -14.80 28.76 9.36
CA MET A 26 -13.58 28.18 8.79
C MET A 26 -13.88 27.22 7.62
N PRO A 27 -13.09 27.23 6.53
CA PRO A 27 -13.24 26.23 5.50
C PRO A 27 -12.88 24.87 6.11
N THR A 28 -13.88 24.00 6.19
CA THR A 28 -13.69 22.59 6.44
C THR A 28 -12.91 22.05 5.24
N GLU A 29 -11.67 21.64 5.47
CA GLU A 29 -10.85 20.95 4.50
C GLU A 29 -11.57 19.63 4.14
N THR A 30 -12.40 19.68 3.11
CA THR A 30 -13.01 18.49 2.53
C THR A 30 -11.88 17.63 1.98
N LYS A 31 -11.58 16.53 2.68
CA LYS A 31 -10.80 15.41 2.16
C LYS A 31 -11.40 15.01 0.82
N GLN A 32 -10.80 15.50 -0.25
CA GLN A 32 -11.25 15.28 -1.62
C GLN A 32 -11.24 13.76 -1.85
N PRO A 33 -12.34 13.14 -2.29
CA PRO A 33 -12.33 11.71 -2.56
C PRO A 33 -11.25 11.46 -3.61
N ALA A 34 -10.34 10.54 -3.32
CA ALA A 34 -9.38 10.04 -4.29
C ALA A 34 -10.13 9.69 -5.60
N PRO A 35 -9.53 9.95 -6.78
CA PRO A 35 -10.18 9.66 -8.05
C PRO A 35 -10.70 8.22 -8.05
N LYS A 36 -11.96 8.02 -8.46
CA LYS A 36 -12.54 6.69 -8.65
C LYS A 36 -11.79 6.02 -9.81
N VAL A 37 -10.75 5.26 -9.48
CA VAL A 37 -10.10 4.36 -10.42
C VAL A 37 -11.12 3.32 -10.85
N ASN A 38 -11.27 3.14 -12.16
CA ASN A 38 -12.10 2.08 -12.71
C ASN A 38 -11.39 0.74 -12.50
N SER A 39 -11.90 -0.09 -11.60
CA SER A 39 -11.37 -1.41 -11.28
C SER A 39 -12.39 -2.53 -11.46
N VAL A 40 -11.91 -3.76 -11.69
CA VAL A 40 -12.73 -4.98 -11.84
C VAL A 40 -12.68 -5.85 -10.59
N SER A 41 -13.60 -6.81 -10.47
CA SER A 41 -13.67 -7.71 -9.33
C SER A 41 -12.66 -8.87 -9.42
N ALA A 42 -12.41 -9.53 -8.29
CA ALA A 42 -11.51 -10.69 -8.21
C ALA A 42 -11.96 -11.86 -9.10
N GLU A 43 -13.28 -12.04 -9.29
CA GLU A 43 -13.85 -13.07 -10.16
C GLU A 43 -13.50 -12.82 -11.63
N VAL A 44 -13.50 -11.54 -12.05
CA VAL A 44 -13.09 -11.15 -13.40
C VAL A 44 -11.59 -11.46 -13.60
N ILE A 45 -10.75 -11.11 -12.62
CA ILE A 45 -9.31 -11.41 -12.66
C ILE A 45 -9.08 -12.93 -12.75
N SER A 46 -9.76 -13.73 -11.93
CA SER A 46 -9.71 -15.20 -12.01
C SER A 46 -10.05 -15.72 -13.40
N SER A 47 -11.10 -15.18 -14.04
CA SER A 47 -11.48 -15.58 -15.40
C SER A 47 -10.41 -15.26 -16.45
N TRP A 48 -9.68 -14.15 -16.28
CA TRP A 48 -8.56 -13.79 -17.15
C TRP A 48 -7.38 -14.74 -16.95
N ILE A 49 -7.07 -15.11 -15.71
CA ILE A 49 -6.01 -16.08 -15.41
C ILE A 49 -6.32 -17.41 -16.11
N ASP A 50 -7.52 -17.96 -15.93
CA ASP A 50 -7.92 -19.21 -16.57
C ASP A 50 -7.83 -19.12 -18.10
N SER A 51 -8.44 -18.10 -18.70
CA SER A 51 -8.57 -18.02 -20.15
C SER A 51 -7.31 -17.54 -20.88
N LYS A 52 -6.46 -16.71 -20.26
CA LYS A 52 -5.31 -16.06 -20.92
C LYS A 52 -3.97 -16.65 -20.49
N VAL A 53 -3.90 -17.32 -19.35
CA VAL A 53 -2.65 -17.84 -18.78
C VAL A 53 -2.66 -19.36 -18.70
N LEU A 54 -3.72 -19.95 -18.15
CA LEU A 54 -3.74 -21.38 -17.82
C LEU A 54 -4.27 -22.27 -18.96
N ALA A 55 -5.19 -21.76 -19.78
CA ALA A 55 -5.79 -22.53 -20.87
C ALA A 55 -4.77 -23.09 -21.87
N SER A 56 -3.69 -22.35 -22.18
CA SER A 56 -2.63 -22.83 -23.07
C SER A 56 -1.81 -23.97 -22.47
N GLU A 57 -1.77 -24.07 -21.15
CA GLU A 57 -1.09 -25.13 -20.41
C GLU A 57 -2.03 -26.32 -20.10
N GLY A 58 -3.31 -26.22 -20.48
CA GLY A 58 -4.32 -27.22 -20.13
C GLY A 58 -4.66 -27.26 -18.63
N LEU A 59 -4.49 -26.13 -17.93
CA LEU A 59 -4.73 -25.98 -16.49
C LEU A 59 -5.92 -25.05 -16.21
N SER A 60 -6.43 -25.08 -14.98
CA SER A 60 -7.38 -24.10 -14.45
C SER A 60 -7.18 -23.86 -12.95
N LEU A 61 -7.61 -22.69 -12.46
CA LEU A 61 -7.54 -22.33 -11.04
C LEU A 61 -8.29 -23.34 -10.17
N GLU A 62 -9.51 -23.71 -10.56
CA GLU A 62 -10.38 -24.59 -9.77
C GLU A 62 -9.94 -26.05 -9.82
N GLN A 63 -9.76 -26.63 -11.02
CA GLN A 63 -9.51 -28.08 -11.16
C GLN A 63 -8.13 -28.47 -10.64
N ASP A 64 -7.14 -27.59 -10.81
CA ASP A 64 -5.77 -27.83 -10.38
C ASP A 64 -5.44 -27.17 -9.04
N ASN A 65 -6.43 -26.53 -8.38
CA ASN A 65 -6.31 -25.86 -7.08
C ASN A 65 -5.13 -24.87 -7.04
N LEU A 66 -4.95 -24.13 -8.13
CA LEU A 66 -3.85 -23.18 -8.28
C LEU A 66 -4.15 -21.90 -7.51
N ARG A 67 -3.14 -21.39 -6.82
CA ARG A 67 -3.22 -20.16 -6.03
C ARG A 67 -2.48 -19.02 -6.71
N TYR A 68 -2.95 -17.81 -6.46
CA TYR A 68 -2.31 -16.59 -6.93
C TYR A 68 -2.46 -15.47 -5.90
N LEU A 69 -1.54 -14.51 -5.94
CA LEU A 69 -1.73 -13.19 -5.34
C LEU A 69 -2.05 -12.19 -6.44
N SER A 70 -2.79 -11.14 -6.10
CA SER A 70 -3.09 -10.07 -7.05
C SER A 70 -3.02 -8.68 -6.42
N GLY A 71 -2.91 -7.67 -7.27
CA GLY A 71 -2.95 -6.26 -6.92
C GLY A 71 -3.44 -5.46 -8.11
N SER A 72 -3.90 -4.23 -7.85
CA SER A 72 -4.39 -3.32 -8.87
C SER A 72 -3.92 -1.90 -8.60
N ALA A 73 -3.52 -1.19 -9.64
CA ALA A 73 -3.09 0.20 -9.57
C ALA A 73 -3.32 0.86 -10.93
N ASP A 74 -3.69 2.14 -10.93
CA ASP A 74 -3.67 2.96 -12.15
C ASP A 74 -2.23 3.45 -12.35
N LEU A 75 -1.44 2.67 -13.11
CA LEU A 75 0.00 2.91 -13.20
C LEU A 75 0.31 4.11 -14.09
N ASN A 76 -0.59 4.47 -15.01
CA ASN A 76 -0.36 5.50 -16.02
C ASN A 76 -1.23 6.76 -15.82
N SER A 77 -2.03 6.79 -14.76
CA SER A 77 -2.95 7.88 -14.40
C SER A 77 -4.04 8.16 -15.46
N ASP A 78 -4.48 7.15 -16.20
CA ASP A 78 -5.55 7.27 -17.20
C ASP A 78 -6.97 7.05 -16.61
N GLY A 79 -7.06 6.74 -15.32
CA GLY A 79 -8.30 6.47 -14.60
C GLY A 79 -8.77 5.02 -14.68
N LYS A 80 -8.02 4.12 -15.34
CA LYS A 80 -8.28 2.68 -15.39
C LYS A 80 -7.16 1.95 -14.66
N ALA A 81 -7.51 0.94 -13.87
CA ALA A 81 -6.50 0.14 -13.20
C ALA A 81 -5.86 -0.88 -14.15
N GLU A 82 -4.55 -1.05 -14.02
CA GLU A 82 -3.87 -2.28 -14.37
C GLU A 82 -3.93 -3.26 -13.20
N TYR A 83 -3.60 -4.52 -13.50
CA TYR A 83 -3.57 -5.62 -12.52
C TYR A 83 -2.27 -6.39 -12.64
N ILE A 84 -1.75 -6.83 -11.51
CA ILE A 84 -0.68 -7.82 -11.45
C ILE A 84 -1.19 -9.08 -10.78
N VAL A 85 -0.78 -10.22 -11.33
CA VAL A 85 -1.05 -11.55 -10.79
C VAL A 85 0.28 -12.27 -10.61
N LEU A 86 0.55 -12.77 -9.42
CA LEU A 86 1.68 -13.64 -9.11
C LEU A 86 1.16 -15.06 -8.86
N LEU A 87 1.50 -16.00 -9.74
CA LEU A 87 1.14 -17.41 -9.56
C LEU A 87 1.98 -18.01 -8.42
N GLN A 88 1.37 -18.85 -7.59
CA GLN A 88 2.02 -19.44 -6.41
C GLN A 88 2.28 -20.95 -6.52
N ASP A 89 1.86 -21.58 -7.62
CA ASP A 89 2.07 -23.01 -7.82
C ASP A 89 3.47 -23.34 -8.33
N ARG A 90 4.00 -24.50 -7.92
CA ARG A 90 5.31 -25.03 -8.33
C ARG A 90 5.51 -25.08 -9.84
N TYR A 91 4.44 -25.23 -10.62
CA TYR A 91 4.51 -25.24 -12.09
C TYR A 91 5.01 -23.90 -12.64
N PHE A 92 4.67 -22.80 -11.96
CA PHE A 92 5.04 -21.43 -12.34
C PHE A 92 6.18 -20.86 -11.50
N CYS A 93 6.72 -21.63 -10.56
CA CYS A 93 7.71 -21.19 -9.59
C CYS A 93 9.01 -21.99 -9.67
N GLY A 94 10.13 -21.28 -9.64
CA GLY A 94 11.47 -21.85 -9.50
C GLY A 94 12.25 -21.23 -8.35
N SER A 95 13.54 -21.56 -8.27
CA SER A 95 14.44 -21.02 -7.24
C SER A 95 14.60 -19.50 -7.30
N GLY A 96 14.46 -18.89 -8.48
CA GLY A 96 14.54 -17.44 -8.70
C GLY A 96 13.27 -16.66 -8.38
N GLY A 97 12.12 -17.33 -8.25
CA GLY A 97 10.81 -16.71 -8.09
C GLY A 97 9.74 -17.39 -8.93
N CYS A 98 8.55 -16.80 -8.97
CA CYS A 98 7.41 -17.25 -9.74
C CYS A 98 7.11 -16.31 -10.92
N ALA A 99 6.41 -16.83 -11.92
CA ALA A 99 5.92 -16.03 -13.03
C ALA A 99 4.82 -15.08 -12.55
N ALA A 100 4.90 -13.82 -13.01
CA ALA A 100 3.86 -12.83 -12.81
C ALA A 100 3.35 -12.31 -14.16
N TYR A 101 2.07 -11.96 -14.21
CA TYR A 101 1.39 -11.43 -15.39
C TYR A 101 0.77 -10.09 -15.05
N MET A 102 0.86 -9.14 -15.99
CA MET A 102 0.18 -7.86 -15.90
C MET A 102 -0.94 -7.82 -16.92
N PHE A 103 -2.11 -7.36 -16.48
CA PHE A 103 -3.29 -7.16 -17.31
C PHE A 103 -3.66 -5.68 -17.34
N ASP A 104 -4.17 -5.21 -18.48
CA ASP A 104 -4.92 -3.96 -18.52
C ASP A 104 -6.35 -4.15 -17.96
N ASN A 105 -7.12 -3.06 -17.93
CA ASN A 105 -8.49 -3.07 -17.44
C ASN A 105 -9.50 -3.83 -18.31
N GLU A 106 -9.07 -4.37 -19.45
CA GLU A 106 -9.88 -5.16 -20.37
C GLU A 106 -9.46 -6.65 -20.37
N GLY A 107 -8.47 -7.02 -19.55
CA GLY A 107 -8.00 -8.39 -19.41
C GLY A 107 -7.02 -8.83 -20.48
N LYS A 108 -6.43 -7.88 -21.23
CA LYS A 108 -5.32 -8.18 -22.13
C LYS A 108 -4.04 -8.29 -21.32
N VAL A 109 -3.26 -9.33 -21.57
CA VAL A 109 -1.91 -9.45 -21.01
C VAL A 109 -1.02 -8.38 -21.65
N ILE A 110 -0.59 -7.41 -20.84
CA ILE A 110 0.30 -6.32 -21.26
C ILE A 110 1.76 -6.58 -20.89
N ASN A 111 2.01 -7.48 -19.93
CA ASN A 111 3.36 -7.94 -19.62
C ASN A 111 3.38 -9.31 -18.96
N ARG A 112 4.54 -9.99 -19.05
CA ARG A 112 4.86 -11.22 -18.34
C ARG A 112 6.28 -11.15 -17.78
N MET A 113 6.40 -11.34 -16.47
CA MET A 113 7.68 -11.41 -15.76
C MET A 113 8.03 -12.86 -15.42
N SER A 114 9.26 -13.26 -15.70
CA SER A 114 9.69 -14.66 -15.56
C SER A 114 9.96 -15.09 -14.12
N VAL A 115 10.50 -14.19 -13.28
CA VAL A 115 10.95 -14.51 -11.92
C VAL A 115 10.73 -13.35 -10.94
N THR A 116 9.67 -13.47 -10.15
CA THR A 116 9.28 -12.48 -9.13
C THR A 116 8.90 -13.17 -7.81
N ARG A 117 9.08 -12.46 -6.70
CA ARG A 117 8.50 -12.81 -5.40
C ARG A 117 7.99 -11.56 -4.72
N THR A 118 7.11 -11.77 -3.76
CA THR A 118 6.77 -10.76 -2.76
C THR A 118 8.02 -10.28 -2.02
N PRO A 119 8.04 -9.01 -1.58
CA PRO A 119 7.03 -8.00 -1.85
C PRO A 119 7.04 -7.53 -3.32
N ILE A 120 5.85 -7.20 -3.85
CA ILE A 120 5.69 -6.46 -5.11
C ILE A 120 4.93 -5.17 -4.78
N VAL A 121 5.63 -4.04 -4.75
CA VAL A 121 5.14 -2.77 -4.18
C VAL A 121 5.37 -1.60 -5.13
N LEU A 122 4.48 -0.62 -5.13
CA LEU A 122 4.59 0.59 -5.95
C LEU A 122 5.66 1.52 -5.40
N ALA A 123 6.60 1.92 -6.25
CA ALA A 123 7.58 2.94 -5.92
C ALA A 123 6.98 4.35 -6.08
N ASP A 124 7.61 5.35 -5.47
CA ASP A 124 7.22 6.76 -5.65
C ASP A 124 7.72 7.34 -6.99
N SER A 125 8.61 6.62 -7.68
CA SER A 125 9.16 7.03 -8.98
C SER A 125 8.26 6.66 -10.15
N TYR A 126 8.39 7.41 -11.23
CA TYR A 126 7.69 7.20 -12.49
C TYR A 126 8.69 7.24 -13.64
N SER A 127 8.54 6.33 -14.60
CA SER A 127 9.33 6.26 -15.82
C SER A 127 8.41 6.27 -17.03
N ASN A 128 8.64 7.19 -17.96
CA ASN A 128 7.86 7.31 -19.20
C ASN A 128 6.33 7.39 -18.97
N GLY A 129 5.92 8.07 -17.90
CA GLY A 129 4.50 8.28 -17.56
C GLY A 129 3.83 7.11 -16.83
N TRP A 130 4.58 6.04 -16.53
CA TRP A 130 4.09 4.88 -15.77
C TRP A 130 4.80 4.78 -14.42
N GLN A 131 4.08 4.41 -13.37
CA GLN A 131 4.61 4.26 -12.03
C GLN A 131 5.56 3.07 -11.95
N ASP A 132 6.76 3.26 -11.40
CA ASP A 132 7.69 2.16 -11.21
C ASP A 132 7.23 1.27 -10.03
N PHE A 133 7.68 0.03 -9.99
CA PHE A 133 7.43 -0.85 -8.85
C PHE A 133 8.65 -1.68 -8.49
N ILE A 134 8.70 -2.11 -7.24
CA ILE A 134 9.81 -2.91 -6.70
C ILE A 134 9.32 -4.34 -6.50
N VAL A 135 10.11 -5.31 -6.95
CA VAL A 135 9.89 -6.73 -6.73
C VAL A 135 11.09 -7.37 -6.05
N TRP A 136 10.92 -8.50 -5.36
CA TRP A 136 12.05 -9.35 -5.01
C TRP A 136 12.37 -10.31 -6.15
N SER A 137 13.63 -10.40 -6.58
CA SER A 137 14.08 -11.36 -7.59
C SER A 137 15.56 -11.69 -7.44
N ASN A 138 15.88 -12.98 -7.50
CA ASN A 138 17.25 -13.51 -7.43
C ASN A 138 18.07 -12.94 -6.25
N GLY A 139 17.49 -12.93 -5.05
CA GLY A 139 18.16 -12.55 -3.80
C GLY A 139 18.35 -11.04 -3.60
N SER A 140 17.61 -10.18 -4.31
CA SER A 140 17.64 -8.74 -4.09
C SER A 140 16.30 -8.10 -4.48
N TYR A 141 16.00 -6.93 -3.93
CA TYR A 141 14.94 -6.07 -4.46
C TYR A 141 15.38 -5.46 -5.79
N ARG A 142 14.45 -5.33 -6.73
CA ARG A 142 14.69 -4.92 -8.11
C ARG A 142 13.69 -3.84 -8.51
N LEU A 143 14.16 -2.75 -9.10
CA LEU A 143 13.30 -1.69 -9.61
C LEU A 143 12.82 -2.04 -11.02
N MET A 144 11.52 -2.12 -11.21
CA MET A 144 10.87 -2.32 -12.50
C MET A 144 10.44 -0.98 -13.04
N SER A 145 11.17 -0.46 -14.02
CA SER A 145 10.89 0.82 -14.66
C SER A 145 10.34 0.65 -16.06
N TYR A 146 9.27 1.36 -16.39
CA TYR A 146 8.64 1.29 -17.71
C TYR A 146 9.53 1.97 -18.75
N ASN A 147 9.83 1.27 -19.85
CA ASN A 147 10.78 1.75 -20.87
C ASN A 147 10.14 2.59 -21.99
N GLY A 148 8.83 2.82 -21.94
CA GLY A 148 8.04 3.47 -23.00
C GLY A 148 7.16 2.50 -23.80
N GLU A 149 7.44 1.20 -23.74
CA GLU A 149 6.68 0.13 -24.41
C GLU A 149 6.19 -0.94 -23.43
N SER A 150 7.01 -1.34 -22.45
CA SER A 150 6.66 -2.34 -21.43
C SER A 150 7.56 -2.23 -20.19
N TYR A 151 7.18 -2.90 -19.11
CA TYR A 151 8.13 -3.19 -18.02
C TYR A 151 9.03 -4.36 -18.41
N PRO A 152 10.26 -4.45 -17.86
CA PRO A 152 11.17 -5.55 -18.15
C PRO A 152 10.57 -6.92 -17.83
N SER A 153 10.77 -7.90 -18.72
CA SER A 153 10.23 -9.26 -18.58
C SER A 153 11.07 -10.17 -17.67
N ASN A 154 12.30 -9.77 -17.34
CA ASN A 154 13.19 -10.50 -16.44
C ASN A 154 13.71 -9.61 -15.29
N PRO A 155 12.99 -9.54 -14.16
CA PRO A 155 13.37 -8.72 -13.02
C PRO A 155 14.77 -8.97 -12.46
N SER A 156 15.34 -10.18 -12.64
CA SER A 156 16.65 -10.52 -12.06
C SER A 156 17.83 -9.73 -12.65
N LEU A 157 17.61 -9.08 -13.81
CA LEU A 157 18.59 -8.25 -14.51
C LEU A 157 18.46 -6.77 -14.17
N GLU A 158 17.37 -6.38 -13.50
CA GLU A 158 17.05 -4.98 -13.25
C GLU A 158 17.89 -4.39 -12.10
N PRO A 159 18.01 -3.05 -11.99
CA PRO A 159 18.77 -2.40 -10.94
C PRO A 159 18.33 -2.85 -9.54
N LYS A 160 19.31 -3.06 -8.66
CA LYS A 160 19.05 -3.40 -7.26
C LYS A 160 18.58 -2.18 -6.49
N VAL A 161 17.63 -2.40 -5.58
CA VAL A 161 17.15 -1.39 -4.62
C VAL A 161 17.52 -1.87 -3.21
N ASP A 162 18.00 -0.95 -2.38
CA ASP A 162 18.17 -1.20 -0.96
C ASP A 162 16.87 -0.80 -0.23
N ARG A 163 16.25 -1.75 0.47
CA ARG A 163 15.09 -1.51 1.33
C ARG A 163 15.37 -1.79 2.80
N ASP A 164 16.56 -2.30 3.12
CA ASP A 164 16.88 -2.83 4.44
C ASP A 164 16.95 -1.69 5.47
N ALA A 165 17.52 -0.55 5.08
CA ALA A 165 17.58 0.63 5.94
C ALA A 165 16.17 1.14 6.33
N ASN A 166 15.26 1.25 5.36
CA ASN A 166 13.89 1.69 5.61
C ASN A 166 13.10 0.67 6.43
N GLN A 167 13.32 -0.63 6.19
CA GLN A 167 12.71 -1.69 6.97
C GLN A 167 13.20 -1.66 8.43
N GLN A 168 14.49 -1.44 8.66
CA GLN A 168 15.05 -1.31 10.01
C GLN A 168 14.52 -0.06 10.74
N ALA A 169 14.35 1.05 10.03
CA ALA A 169 13.72 2.24 10.58
C ALA A 169 12.24 1.98 10.92
N ALA A 170 11.51 1.26 10.07
CA ALA A 170 10.12 0.89 10.34
C ALA A 170 10.00 -0.04 11.56
N ILE A 171 10.92 -1.01 11.74
CA ILE A 171 11.01 -1.81 12.96
C ILE A 171 11.21 -0.92 14.18
N ALA A 172 12.11 0.06 14.11
CA ALA A 172 12.36 1.00 15.21
C ALA A 172 11.10 1.81 15.58
N ASN A 173 10.27 2.18 14.59
CA ASN A 173 8.99 2.85 14.84
C ASN A 173 8.02 1.95 15.61
N VAL A 174 7.90 0.66 15.26
CA VAL A 174 7.08 -0.29 16.04
C VAL A 174 7.64 -0.45 17.45
N MET A 175 8.96 -0.63 17.57
CA MET A 175 9.60 -0.79 18.86
C MET A 175 9.42 0.44 19.76
N ALA A 176 9.31 1.64 19.20
CA ALA A 176 9.10 2.87 19.96
C ALA A 176 7.67 3.02 20.53
N THR A 177 6.71 2.18 20.12
CA THR A 177 5.35 2.21 20.67
C THR A 177 5.32 1.75 22.12
N GLU A 178 4.43 2.34 22.93
CA GLU A 178 4.28 1.96 24.34
C GLU A 178 3.97 0.47 24.48
N LEU A 179 3.09 -0.04 23.61
CA LEU A 179 2.71 -1.45 23.58
C LEU A 179 3.92 -2.37 23.40
N TYR A 180 4.86 -2.04 22.51
CA TYR A 180 6.06 -2.84 22.35
C TYR A 180 7.05 -2.65 23.52
N GLN A 181 7.22 -1.42 24.01
CA GLN A 181 8.16 -1.12 25.10
C GLN A 181 7.79 -1.78 26.43
N GLN A 182 6.50 -2.03 26.68
CA GLN A 182 6.05 -2.66 27.92
C GLN A 182 6.54 -4.11 28.02
N ASP A 183 6.28 -4.95 27.03
CA ASP A 183 6.65 -6.38 27.04
C ASP A 183 6.62 -7.04 25.64
N GLY A 184 6.87 -6.27 24.58
CA GLY A 184 6.89 -6.73 23.19
C GLY A 184 8.17 -7.48 22.80
N TYR A 185 8.03 -8.56 22.03
CA TYR A 185 9.16 -9.39 21.57
C TYR A 185 8.84 -10.11 20.25
N ASP A 186 9.83 -10.82 19.68
CA ASP A 186 9.69 -11.58 18.42
C ASP A 186 9.16 -10.75 17.23
N ILE A 187 9.62 -9.49 17.07
CA ILE A 187 9.24 -8.70 15.89
C ILE A 187 9.83 -9.31 14.60
N LEU A 188 8.97 -9.62 13.65
CA LEU A 188 9.31 -10.22 12.37
C LEU A 188 8.62 -9.46 11.23
N PRO A 189 9.27 -9.32 10.06
CA PRO A 189 8.62 -8.80 8.86
C PRO A 189 7.44 -9.67 8.45
N ALA A 190 6.35 -9.05 8.01
CA ALA A 190 5.19 -9.71 7.46
C ALA A 190 5.01 -9.34 5.99
N GLU A 191 4.66 -10.30 5.16
CA GLU A 191 4.37 -10.05 3.74
C GLU A 191 2.90 -9.68 3.53
N SER A 192 2.65 -8.64 2.73
CA SER A 192 1.30 -8.32 2.26
C SER A 192 0.80 -9.42 1.31
N LYS A 193 -0.46 -9.82 1.48
CA LYS A 193 -1.17 -10.70 0.53
C LYS A 193 -1.67 -9.95 -0.71
N THR A 194 -1.69 -8.62 -0.64
CA THR A 194 -2.07 -7.74 -1.75
C THR A 194 -0.80 -7.21 -2.41
N LEU A 195 -0.73 -7.30 -3.74
CA LEU A 195 0.37 -6.76 -4.53
C LEU A 195 0.12 -5.29 -4.88
N TRP A 196 1.17 -4.58 -5.30
CA TRP A 196 1.13 -3.15 -5.62
C TRP A 196 0.57 -2.28 -4.50
N THR A 197 0.94 -2.61 -3.26
CA THR A 197 0.80 -1.69 -2.13
C THR A 197 1.95 -0.66 -2.14
N PRO A 198 1.82 0.48 -1.45
CA PRO A 198 2.89 1.49 -1.41
C PRO A 198 4.21 0.95 -0.83
N ALA A 199 5.35 1.27 -1.45
CA ALA A 199 6.66 0.76 -1.03
C ALA A 199 7.17 1.33 0.30
N ASN A 200 6.63 2.46 0.73
CA ASN A 200 6.88 3.11 2.01
C ASN A 200 6.06 2.52 3.17
N VAL A 201 5.15 1.58 2.90
CA VAL A 201 4.37 0.88 3.93
C VAL A 201 5.00 -0.47 4.23
N TYR A 202 5.24 -0.73 5.52
CA TYR A 202 5.85 -1.96 6.03
C TYR A 202 4.92 -2.65 7.00
N HIS A 203 4.91 -3.98 6.98
CA HIS A 203 4.11 -4.79 7.88
C HIS A 203 5.01 -5.68 8.75
N PHE A 204 4.63 -5.84 10.01
CA PHE A 204 5.35 -6.67 10.97
C PHE A 204 4.38 -7.47 11.83
N THR A 205 4.85 -8.58 12.37
CA THR A 205 4.20 -9.28 13.47
C THR A 205 5.09 -9.26 14.70
N PHE A 206 4.52 -9.18 15.89
CA PHE A 206 5.25 -9.38 17.15
C PHE A 206 4.34 -10.02 18.21
N LYS A 207 4.93 -10.43 19.35
CA LYS A 207 4.22 -11.03 20.49
C LYS A 207 4.37 -10.15 21.73
N HIS A 208 3.54 -10.38 22.73
CA HIS A 208 3.57 -9.63 23.98
C HIS A 208 3.43 -10.57 25.18
N TYR A 209 4.33 -10.49 26.16
CA TYR A 209 4.32 -11.43 27.30
C TYR A 209 3.06 -11.32 28.17
N GLY A 210 2.51 -10.10 28.29
CA GLY A 210 1.26 -9.84 29.01
C GLY A 210 -0.02 -10.32 28.29
N ASP A 211 0.10 -10.79 27.04
CA ASP A 211 -1.03 -11.28 26.24
C ASP A 211 -0.63 -12.50 25.40
N PRO A 212 -0.43 -13.67 26.05
CA PRO A 212 0.11 -14.86 25.39
C PRO A 212 -0.84 -15.51 24.38
N HIS A 213 -2.11 -15.09 24.35
CA HIS A 213 -3.12 -15.61 23.43
C HIS A 213 -3.27 -14.76 22.17
N SER A 214 -2.50 -13.68 22.04
CA SER A 214 -2.50 -12.82 20.86
C SER A 214 -1.11 -12.70 20.23
N ALA A 215 -1.12 -12.55 18.91
CA ALA A 215 -0.04 -11.90 18.19
C ALA A 215 -0.50 -10.50 17.78
N TYR A 216 0.45 -9.63 17.46
CA TYR A 216 0.17 -8.26 17.04
C TYR A 216 0.63 -8.10 15.61
N GLN A 217 -0.19 -7.47 14.78
CA GLN A 217 0.16 -7.06 13.42
C GLN A 217 0.33 -5.55 13.41
N ALA A 218 1.52 -5.08 13.05
CA ALA A 218 1.83 -3.67 12.93
C ALA A 218 1.92 -3.27 11.45
N THR A 219 1.35 -2.13 11.10
CA THR A 219 1.52 -1.46 9.80
C THR A 219 2.17 -0.11 10.04
N VAL A 220 3.30 0.11 9.38
CA VAL A 220 4.10 1.34 9.49
C VAL A 220 4.08 2.07 8.16
N ASP A 221 3.55 3.28 8.13
CA ASP A 221 3.68 4.18 6.98
C ASP A 221 4.89 5.09 7.21
N MET A 222 5.96 4.87 6.43
CA MET A 222 7.20 5.64 6.57
C MET A 222 7.09 7.09 6.07
N SER A 223 6.03 7.44 5.33
CA SER A 223 5.82 8.82 4.87
C SER A 223 5.17 9.69 5.95
N SER A 224 4.22 9.14 6.71
CA SER A 224 3.55 9.84 7.81
C SER A 224 4.20 9.60 9.17
N GLY A 225 4.96 8.51 9.33
CA GLY A 225 5.46 8.02 10.60
C GLY A 225 4.38 7.32 11.45
N GLU A 226 3.19 7.10 10.89
CA GLU A 226 2.09 6.43 11.58
C GLU A 226 2.38 4.93 11.77
N VAL A 227 2.04 4.43 12.96
CA VAL A 227 2.13 3.01 13.32
C VAL A 227 0.76 2.56 13.81
N ASP A 228 0.09 1.76 13.00
CA ASP A 228 -1.16 1.09 13.38
C ASP A 228 -0.85 -0.32 13.88
N ILE A 229 -1.44 -0.72 15.02
CA ILE A 229 -1.21 -2.04 15.62
C ILE A 229 -2.54 -2.67 15.99
N VAL A 230 -2.76 -3.87 15.44
CA VAL A 230 -3.96 -4.68 15.73
C VAL A 230 -3.57 -6.00 16.39
N ALA A 231 -4.25 -6.35 17.48
CA ALA A 231 -4.14 -7.67 18.09
C ALA A 231 -4.95 -8.69 17.28
N VAL A 232 -4.36 -9.85 17.03
CA VAL A 232 -5.00 -10.99 16.38
C VAL A 232 -4.80 -12.23 17.25
N PRO A 233 -5.75 -13.18 17.30
CA PRO A 233 -5.55 -14.43 18.02
C PRO A 233 -4.26 -15.12 17.57
N ALA A 234 -3.45 -15.57 18.52
CA ALA A 234 -2.29 -16.39 18.20
C ALA A 234 -2.77 -17.67 17.51
N ALA A 235 -2.11 -18.06 16.41
CA ALA A 235 -2.39 -19.34 15.77
C ALA A 235 -2.04 -20.47 16.77
N GLU A 236 -3.00 -21.37 17.01
CA GLU A 236 -2.80 -22.58 17.84
C GLU A 236 -1.75 -23.54 17.25
#